data_AF-A0A3E2YQ61-F1
#
_entry.id   AF-A0A3E2YQ61-F1
#
_cell.length_a   1.000
_cell.length_b   1.000
_cell.length_c   1.000
_cell.angle_alpha   90.00
_cell.angle_beta   90.00
_cell.angle_gamma   90.00
#
_symmetry.space_group_name_H-M   'P 1'
#
loop_
_entity.id
_entity.type
_entity.pdbx_description
1 polymer ?
#
loop_
_entity_poly.entity_id
_entity_poly.type
_entity_poly.pdbx_seq_one_letter_code
_entity_poly.pdbx_strand_id
1 'polypeptide(L)'
;MVGWEIDHNGVNQAMTNAQYSASVIATAAVLRQLGRDASYARGHRETSTSGKTDPSFIDLDSMRADVARQLAGSPPLDLTENDMKLIQSTNRGIALVGPGYFRQLSNNEEVTAAVALVGNPLIGNDRQFDLWRSIAYDGQVKAPSA
;
A
#
# COMPACT_ATOMS: atom_id res chain seq x y z
N MET A 1 8.37 22.50 9.08
CA MET A 1 8.53 21.37 8.13
C MET A 1 9.05 20.20 8.94
N VAL A 2 8.56 18.99 8.71
CA VAL A 2 9.06 17.77 9.36
C VAL A 2 9.77 16.97 8.27
N GLY A 3 11.01 16.54 8.53
CA GLY A 3 11.77 15.67 7.64
C GLY A 3 12.19 14.41 8.39
N TRP A 4 12.23 13.29 7.67
CA TRP A 4 12.80 12.04 8.16
C TRP A 4 13.60 11.37 7.03
N GLU A 5 14.57 10.58 7.44
CA GLU A 5 15.46 9.83 6.57
C GLU A 5 14.88 8.44 6.30
N ILE A 6 15.28 7.84 5.19
CA ILE A 6 15.04 6.42 4.91
C ILE A 6 16.41 5.76 4.79
N ASP A 7 16.75 4.96 5.80
CA ASP A 7 18.07 4.33 5.88
C ASP A 7 18.32 3.39 4.70
N HIS A 8 19.58 3.34 4.27
CA HIS A 8 20.05 2.41 3.28
C HIS A 8 21.34 1.73 3.76
N ASN A 9 21.67 0.57 3.19
CA ASN A 9 22.77 -0.28 3.63
C ASN A 9 24.18 0.24 3.21
N GLY A 10 24.31 1.50 2.84
CA GLY A 10 25.55 2.07 2.29
C GLY A 10 25.91 1.65 0.85
N VAL A 11 25.20 0.68 0.25
CA VAL A 11 25.54 0.10 -1.07
C VAL A 11 24.47 0.38 -2.12
N ASN A 12 23.19 0.18 -1.76
CA ASN A 12 22.05 0.49 -2.62
C ASN A 12 21.12 1.45 -1.89
N GLN A 13 20.89 2.62 -2.48
CA GLN A 13 20.00 3.63 -1.90
C GLN A 13 18.52 3.38 -2.23
N ALA A 14 18.21 2.47 -3.16
CA ALA A 14 16.83 2.14 -3.50
C ALA A 14 16.09 1.56 -2.29
N MET A 15 14.89 2.09 -2.04
CA MET A 15 14.04 1.61 -0.98
C MET A 15 13.52 0.21 -1.27
N THR A 16 13.49 -0.64 -0.25
CA THR A 16 12.69 -1.86 -0.28
C THR A 16 11.20 -1.50 -0.29
N ASN A 17 10.36 -2.42 -0.80
CA ASN A 17 8.90 -2.24 -0.77
C ASN A 17 8.35 -2.00 0.65
N ALA A 18 8.98 -2.62 1.65
CA ALA A 18 8.61 -2.45 3.05
C ALA A 18 8.91 -1.03 3.55
N GLN A 19 10.08 -0.48 3.23
CA GLN A 19 10.45 0.90 3.55
C GLN A 19 9.54 1.91 2.85
N TYR A 20 9.17 1.65 1.59
CA TYR A 20 8.23 2.50 0.86
C TYR A 20 6.84 2.53 1.50
N SER A 21 6.29 1.35 1.79
CA SER A 21 4.99 1.24 2.43
C SER A 21 4.97 1.92 3.81
N ALA A 22 6.01 1.69 4.63
CA ALA A 22 6.16 2.35 5.93
C ALA A 22 6.25 3.88 5.79
N SER A 23 6.97 4.36 4.78
CA SER A 23 7.11 5.79 4.51
C SER A 23 5.79 6.43 4.13
N VAL A 24 4.98 5.80 3.27
CA VAL A 24 3.64 6.29 2.90
C VAL A 24 2.73 6.36 4.14
N ILE A 25 2.71 5.31 4.97
CA ILE A 25 1.88 5.24 6.18
C ILE A 25 2.28 6.34 7.18
N ALA A 26 3.58 6.47 7.46
CA ALA A 26 4.10 7.49 8.36
C ALA A 26 3.82 8.91 7.84
N THR A 27 4.04 9.15 6.54
CA THR A 27 3.76 10.43 5.89
C THR A 27 2.30 10.83 6.07
N ALA A 28 1.37 9.92 5.75
CA ALA A 28 -0.06 10.19 5.87
C ALA A 28 -0.49 10.42 7.33
N ALA A 29 0.07 9.68 8.30
CA ALA A 29 -0.23 9.90 9.71
C ALA A 29 0.20 11.30 10.18
N VAL A 30 1.40 11.74 9.81
CA VAL A 30 1.91 13.07 10.13
C VAL A 30 1.09 14.16 9.44
N LEU A 31 0.81 14.03 8.15
CA LEU A 31 0.02 15.02 7.41
C LEU A 31 -1.40 15.15 7.97
N ARG A 32 -2.03 14.02 8.35
CA ARG A 32 -3.32 14.02 9.05
C ARG A 32 -3.26 14.81 10.35
N GLN A 33 -2.23 14.57 11.17
CA GLN A 33 -2.04 15.30 12.42
C GLN A 33 -1.83 16.80 12.21
N LEU A 34 -1.18 17.18 11.10
CA LEU A 34 -0.90 18.58 10.75
C LEU A 34 -2.05 19.26 9.97
N GLY A 35 -3.13 18.54 9.64
CA GLY A 35 -4.23 19.06 8.83
C GLY A 35 -3.79 19.43 7.41
N ARG A 36 -2.91 18.65 6.80
CA ARG A 36 -2.35 18.87 5.46
C ARG A 36 -2.70 17.72 4.50
N ASP A 37 -2.73 18.03 3.21
CA ASP A 37 -2.92 17.06 2.15
C ASP A 37 -1.58 16.51 1.62
N ALA A 38 -1.66 15.58 0.66
CA ALA A 38 -0.50 14.90 0.09
C ALA A 38 0.46 15.82 -0.69
N SER A 39 0.05 17.04 -1.11
CA SER A 39 0.96 17.98 -1.79
C SER A 39 2.12 18.45 -0.90
N TYR A 40 2.00 18.23 0.42
CA TYR A 40 3.04 18.54 1.41
C TYR A 40 4.05 17.39 1.59
N ALA A 41 3.82 16.22 0.99
CA ALA A 41 4.83 15.16 0.89
C ALA A 41 5.80 15.51 -0.25
N ARG A 42 7.01 15.94 0.13
CA ARG A 42 8.02 16.46 -0.80
C ARG A 42 9.36 15.77 -0.61
N GLY A 43 10.07 15.62 -1.72
CA GLY A 43 11.46 15.19 -1.70
C GLY A 43 12.39 16.33 -1.29
N HIS A 44 13.57 15.99 -0.78
CA HIS A 44 14.60 17.00 -0.47
C HIS A 44 14.96 17.82 -1.70
N ARG A 45 14.97 17.20 -2.89
CA ARG A 45 15.17 17.84 -4.18
C ARG A 45 14.20 18.96 -4.50
N GLU A 46 12.96 18.88 -4.01
CA GLU A 46 11.92 19.89 -4.24
C GLU A 46 11.98 21.04 -3.22
N THR A 47 12.81 20.89 -2.18
CA THR A 47 13.00 21.89 -1.13
C THR A 47 14.42 22.45 -1.05
N SER A 48 15.37 21.79 -1.71
CA SER A 48 16.78 22.15 -1.70
C SER A 48 17.04 23.40 -2.53
N THR A 49 17.64 24.42 -1.90
CA THR A 49 18.19 25.59 -2.60
C THR A 49 19.62 25.36 -3.09
N SER A 50 20.23 24.23 -2.73
CA SER A 50 21.61 23.87 -3.02
C SER A 50 21.76 22.74 -4.05
N GLY A 51 20.66 22.34 -4.71
CA GLY A 51 20.68 21.39 -5.83
C GLY A 51 20.77 19.92 -5.41
N LYS A 52 20.35 19.57 -4.18
CA LYS A 52 20.24 18.16 -3.79
C LYS A 52 19.19 17.44 -4.63
N THR A 53 19.40 16.16 -4.89
CA THR A 53 18.57 15.38 -5.84
C THR A 53 17.79 14.25 -5.18
N ASP A 54 17.93 14.07 -3.87
CA ASP A 54 17.27 13.01 -3.11
C ASP A 54 15.78 13.29 -2.81
N PRO A 55 14.93 12.26 -2.69
CA PRO A 55 15.20 10.86 -3.02
C PRO A 55 15.25 10.67 -4.54
N SER A 56 16.39 10.23 -5.06
CA SER A 56 16.65 10.17 -6.51
C SER A 56 15.97 8.97 -7.20
N PHE A 57 15.56 7.98 -6.42
CA PHE A 57 15.00 6.70 -6.85
C PHE A 57 13.49 6.57 -6.55
N ILE A 58 12.86 7.63 -6.04
CA ILE A 58 11.42 7.67 -5.77
C ILE A 58 10.75 8.60 -6.77
N ASP A 59 9.70 8.09 -7.42
CA ASP A 59 8.74 8.96 -8.08
C ASP A 59 7.84 9.60 -7.03
N LEU A 60 8.03 10.90 -6.83
CA LEU A 60 7.31 11.68 -5.84
C LEU A 60 5.84 11.91 -6.22
N ASP A 61 5.49 11.87 -7.51
CA ASP A 61 4.09 11.95 -7.94
C ASP A 61 3.34 10.68 -7.52
N SER A 62 3.94 9.52 -7.77
CA SER A 62 3.42 8.22 -7.32
C SER A 62 3.32 8.15 -5.79
N MET A 63 4.35 8.58 -5.06
CA MET A 63 4.31 8.62 -3.59
C MET A 63 3.21 9.54 -3.06
N ARG A 64 3.01 10.72 -3.67
CA ARG A 64 1.92 11.63 -3.30
C ARG A 64 0.55 11.01 -3.55
N ALA A 65 0.36 10.30 -4.65
CA ALA A 65 -0.88 9.57 -4.91
C ALA A 65 -1.16 8.52 -3.83
N ASP A 66 -0.14 7.77 -3.42
CA ASP A 66 -0.25 6.73 -2.39
C ASP A 66 -0.57 7.32 -1.00
N VAL A 67 0.08 8.43 -0.66
CA VAL A 67 -0.20 9.20 0.57
C VAL A 67 -1.62 9.75 0.55
N ALA A 68 -2.10 10.28 -0.58
CA ALA A 68 -3.47 10.76 -0.72
C ALA A 68 -4.50 9.65 -0.47
N ARG A 69 -4.26 8.44 -1.01
CA ARG A 69 -5.11 7.26 -0.73
C ARG A 69 -5.11 6.90 0.76
N GLN A 70 -3.95 6.98 1.41
CA GLN A 70 -3.85 6.71 2.85
C GLN A 70 -4.51 7.81 3.71
N LEU A 71 -4.45 9.07 3.28
CA LEU A 71 -5.08 10.22 3.94
C LEU A 71 -6.59 10.20 3.86
N ALA A 72 -7.14 9.86 2.69
CA ALA A 72 -8.56 9.64 2.47
C ALA A 72 -9.15 8.57 3.40
N GLY A 73 -8.29 7.78 4.06
CA GLY A 73 -8.64 6.70 4.97
C GLY A 73 -9.26 5.60 4.14
N SER A 74 -8.42 4.68 3.63
CA SER A 74 -8.76 3.57 2.72
C SER A 74 -10.22 3.67 2.26
N PRO A 75 -10.52 4.46 1.19
CA PRO A 75 -11.89 4.57 0.72
C PRO A 75 -12.46 3.15 0.64
N PRO A 76 -13.73 2.93 1.03
CA PRO A 76 -14.35 1.63 0.88
C PRO A 76 -13.96 1.14 -0.50
N LEU A 77 -13.26 0.00 -0.55
CA LEU A 77 -12.97 -0.59 -1.84
C LEU A 77 -14.35 -0.74 -2.48
N ASP A 78 -14.58 -0.04 -3.58
CA ASP A 78 -15.81 -0.18 -4.36
C ASP A 78 -15.69 -1.52 -5.08
N LEU A 79 -15.80 -2.58 -4.27
CA LEU A 79 -15.76 -3.96 -4.71
C LEU A 79 -17.18 -4.29 -5.15
N THR A 80 -17.32 -4.49 -6.43
CA THR A 80 -18.41 -5.27 -6.99
C THR A 80 -18.26 -6.73 -6.56
N GLU A 81 -19.32 -7.51 -6.77
CA GLU A 81 -19.35 -8.95 -6.50
C GLU A 81 -18.26 -9.78 -7.19
N ASN A 82 -17.60 -9.22 -8.20
CA ASN A 82 -16.57 -9.90 -8.98
C ASN A 82 -15.15 -9.44 -8.64
N ASP A 83 -14.99 -8.48 -7.74
CA ASP A 83 -13.68 -7.89 -7.46
C ASP A 83 -12.84 -8.77 -6.53
N MET A 84 -11.59 -8.95 -6.94
CA MET A 84 -10.58 -9.71 -6.22
C MET A 84 -9.60 -8.76 -5.52
N LYS A 85 -9.09 -9.16 -4.36
CA LYS A 85 -8.05 -8.42 -3.63
C LYS A 85 -6.93 -9.31 -3.14
N LEU A 86 -5.72 -8.77 -3.15
CA LEU A 86 -4.60 -9.40 -2.48
C LEU A 86 -4.58 -8.99 -1.01
N ILE A 87 -4.37 -9.96 -0.13
CA ILE A 87 -4.13 -9.78 1.30
C ILE A 87 -2.78 -10.38 1.66
N GLN A 88 -2.07 -9.77 2.60
CA GLN A 88 -0.76 -10.26 3.02
C GLN A 88 -0.55 -10.12 4.52
N SER A 89 0.09 -11.12 5.14
CA SER A 89 0.69 -11.02 6.46
C SER A 89 2.09 -11.66 6.50
N THR A 90 2.86 -11.36 7.55
CA THR A 90 4.22 -11.86 7.71
C THR A 90 4.28 -13.39 7.78
N ASN A 91 3.40 -14.03 8.57
CA ASN A 91 3.47 -15.49 8.80
C ASN A 91 2.52 -16.29 7.92
N ARG A 92 1.50 -15.65 7.32
CA ARG A 92 0.56 -16.31 6.38
C ARG A 92 0.95 -16.13 4.92
N GLY A 93 1.89 -15.24 4.61
CA GLY A 93 2.24 -14.91 3.23
C GLY A 93 1.15 -14.08 2.56
N ILE A 94 1.00 -14.25 1.25
CA ILE A 94 0.09 -13.46 0.42
C ILE A 94 -0.96 -14.37 -0.25
N ALA A 95 -2.19 -13.89 -0.31
CA ALA A 95 -3.31 -14.61 -0.89
C ALA A 95 -4.24 -13.68 -1.66
N LEU A 96 -4.87 -14.22 -2.70
CA LEU A 96 -5.97 -13.58 -3.43
C LEU A 96 -7.29 -13.98 -2.77
N VAL A 97 -8.15 -13.01 -2.49
CA VAL A 97 -9.50 -13.19 -1.92
C VAL A 97 -10.55 -12.50 -2.76
N GLY A 98 -11.75 -13.08 -2.79
CA GLY A 98 -12.96 -12.52 -3.38
C GLY A 98 -14.18 -13.24 -2.81
N PRO A 99 -15.41 -12.87 -3.21
CA PRO A 99 -16.61 -13.55 -2.75
C PRO A 99 -16.58 -15.05 -3.10
N GLY A 100 -16.66 -15.90 -2.08
CA GLY A 100 -16.56 -17.36 -2.19
C GLY A 100 -15.17 -17.89 -2.60
N TYR A 101 -14.14 -17.04 -2.68
CA TYR A 101 -12.84 -17.42 -3.24
C TYR A 101 -11.66 -17.04 -2.34
N PHE A 102 -10.75 -17.99 -2.16
CA PHE A 102 -9.45 -17.78 -1.55
C PHE A 102 -8.41 -18.62 -2.26
N ARG A 103 -7.28 -17.99 -2.62
CA ARG A 103 -6.11 -18.68 -3.15
C ARG A 103 -4.84 -18.15 -2.52
N GLN A 104 -4.14 -19.02 -1.79
CA GLN A 104 -2.78 -18.75 -1.32
C GLN A 104 -1.82 -18.71 -2.51
N LEU A 105 -0.96 -17.70 -2.57
CA LEU A 105 0.11 -17.63 -3.57
C LEU A 105 1.41 -18.13 -2.93
N SER A 106 2.14 -18.97 -3.66
CA SER A 106 3.26 -19.75 -3.11
C SER A 106 4.62 -19.36 -3.69
N ASN A 107 4.65 -18.59 -4.77
CA ASN A 107 5.88 -18.19 -5.43
C ASN A 107 5.81 -16.77 -6.02
N ASN A 108 6.99 -16.22 -6.38
CA ASN A 108 7.11 -14.84 -6.84
C ASN A 108 6.43 -14.57 -8.20
N GLU A 109 6.32 -15.59 -9.05
CA GLU A 109 5.65 -15.47 -10.35
C GLU A 109 4.15 -15.23 -10.16
N GLU A 110 3.51 -16.04 -9.31
CA GLU A 110 2.10 -15.88 -8.94
C GLU A 110 1.83 -14.51 -8.30
N VAL A 111 2.72 -14.06 -7.40
CA VAL A 111 2.60 -12.75 -6.76
C VAL A 111 2.70 -11.62 -7.79
N THR A 112 3.68 -11.68 -8.68
CA THR A 112 3.90 -10.65 -9.71
C THR A 112 2.69 -10.56 -10.64
N ALA A 113 2.19 -11.71 -11.10
CA ALA A 113 1.01 -11.76 -11.96
C ALA A 113 -0.24 -11.24 -11.24
N ALA A 114 -0.45 -11.61 -9.97
CA ALA A 114 -1.62 -11.18 -9.22
C ALA A 114 -1.58 -9.67 -8.93
N VAL A 115 -0.42 -9.11 -8.56
CA VAL A 115 -0.27 -7.66 -8.32
C VAL A 115 -0.57 -6.87 -9.60
N ALA A 116 -0.15 -7.36 -10.76
CA ALA A 116 -0.47 -6.73 -12.04
C ALA A 116 -1.98 -6.72 -12.36
N LEU A 117 -2.72 -7.72 -11.89
CA LEU A 117 -4.17 -7.85 -12.15
C LEU A 117 -5.03 -7.06 -11.15
N VAL A 118 -4.71 -7.12 -9.85
CA VAL A 118 -5.63 -6.62 -8.80
C VAL A 118 -5.05 -5.49 -7.94
N GLY A 119 -3.82 -5.09 -8.23
CA GLY A 119 -3.07 -4.07 -7.53
C GLY A 119 -2.33 -4.61 -6.29
N ASN A 120 -1.79 -3.68 -5.50
CA ASN A 120 -0.97 -4.02 -4.34
C ASN A 120 -1.77 -4.72 -3.22
N PRO A 121 -1.13 -5.62 -2.45
CA PRO A 121 -1.78 -6.30 -1.35
C PRO A 121 -2.19 -5.35 -0.23
N LEU A 122 -3.34 -5.64 0.39
CA LEU A 122 -3.70 -5.11 1.69
C LEU A 122 -2.89 -5.85 2.77
N ILE A 123 -2.01 -5.11 3.45
CA ILE A 123 -1.10 -5.68 4.45
C ILE A 123 -1.74 -5.59 5.84
N GLY A 124 -1.77 -6.72 6.57
CA GLY A 124 -2.29 -6.80 7.93
C GLY A 124 -1.53 -7.81 8.80
N ASN A 125 -1.95 -7.94 10.06
CA ASN A 125 -1.47 -8.99 10.96
C ASN A 125 -2.17 -10.34 10.68
N ASP A 126 -1.68 -11.42 11.28
CA ASP A 126 -2.21 -12.78 11.04
C ASP A 126 -3.69 -12.92 11.40
N ARG A 127 -4.16 -12.24 12.46
CA ARG A 127 -5.58 -12.23 12.83
C ARG A 127 -6.44 -11.55 11.78
N GLN A 128 -5.96 -10.44 11.22
CA GLN A 128 -6.65 -9.75 10.13
C GLN A 128 -6.68 -10.61 8.87
N PHE A 129 -5.57 -11.27 8.52
CA PHE A 129 -5.52 -12.22 7.41
C PHE A 129 -6.55 -13.35 7.57
N ASP A 130 -6.57 -13.99 8.74
CA ASP A 130 -7.49 -15.09 9.02
C ASP A 130 -8.96 -14.63 8.97
N LEU A 131 -9.25 -13.39 9.41
CA LEU A 131 -10.58 -12.79 9.33
C LEU A 131 -10.99 -12.42 7.89
N TRP A 132 -10.09 -11.84 7.10
CA TRP A 132 -10.36 -11.55 5.68
C TRP A 132 -10.61 -12.83 4.90
N ARG A 133 -9.84 -13.89 5.17
CA ARG A 133 -10.08 -15.22 4.60
C ARG A 133 -11.46 -15.76 4.99
N SER A 134 -11.87 -15.67 6.26
CA SER A 134 -13.19 -16.18 6.66
C SER A 134 -14.33 -15.41 6.00
N ILE A 135 -14.21 -14.09 5.90
CA ILE A 135 -15.19 -13.23 5.22
C ILE A 135 -15.28 -13.59 3.72
N ALA A 136 -14.17 -13.95 3.08
CA ALA A 136 -14.19 -14.38 1.69
C ALA A 136 -15.07 -15.63 1.49
N TYR A 137 -15.08 -16.57 2.44
CA TYR A 137 -15.91 -17.79 2.34
C TYR A 137 -17.39 -17.57 2.72
N ASP A 138 -17.68 -16.69 3.69
CA ASP A 138 -19.03 -16.43 4.21
C ASP A 138 -19.66 -15.13 3.66
N GLY A 139 -19.04 -14.49 2.67
CA GLY A 139 -19.44 -13.18 2.16
C GLY A 139 -20.83 -13.19 1.56
N GLN A 140 -21.77 -12.44 2.16
CA GLN A 140 -23.03 -12.12 1.48
C GLN A 140 -22.75 -11.12 0.36
N VAL A 141 -22.96 -11.55 -0.88
CA VAL A 141 -22.81 -10.71 -2.06
C VAL A 141 -23.94 -9.69 -2.08
N LYS A 142 -23.61 -8.39 -2.08
CA LYS A 142 -24.61 -7.35 -2.35
C LYS A 142 -24.95 -7.43 -3.83
N ALA A 143 -26.17 -7.86 -4.15
CA ALA A 143 -26.64 -7.93 -5.53
C ALA A 143 -26.38 -6.60 -6.26
N PRO A 144 -26.01 -6.62 -7.56
CA PRO A 144 -25.75 -5.40 -8.31
C PRO A 144 -26.98 -4.49 -8.25
N SER A 145 -26.73 -3.20 -8.04
CA SER A 145 -27.78 -2.18 -8.12
C SER A 145 -28.36 -2.21 -9.54
N ALA A 146 -29.65 -2.52 -9.66
CA ALA A 146 -30.39 -2.53 -10.92
C ALA A 146 -30.55 -1.13 -11.52
#